data_AF-A0A380FAI1-F1
#
_entry.id   AF-A0A380FAI1-F1
#
_cell.length_a   1.000
_cell.length_b   1.000
_cell.length_c   1.000
_cell.angle_alpha   90.00
_cell.angle_beta   90.00
_cell.angle_gamma   90.00
#
_symmetry.space_group_name_H-M   'P 1'
#
loop_
_entity.id
_entity.type
_entity.pdbx_description
1 polymer ?
#
loop_
_entity_poly.entity_id
_entity_poly.type
_entity_poly.pdbx_seq_one_letter_code
_entity_poly.pdbx_strand_id
1 'polypeptide(L)'
;MDFTFKIGNLVTQYGTHIDAPIHFVENTRYLHEIELTELALPLIVLDFSDEVAKDADFILTQNHIAQWEAEHGKIEPGTFVALRSDWSKTLARH
;
A
#
# COMPACT_ATOMS: atom_id res chain seq x y z
N MET A 1 -29.10 29.85 -5.97
CA MET A 1 -28.17 29.02 -5.18
C MET A 1 -27.92 27.84 -6.08
N ASP A 2 -26.78 27.84 -6.76
CA ASP A 2 -26.58 26.99 -7.93
C ASP A 2 -25.76 25.77 -7.51
N PHE A 3 -26.32 24.59 -7.73
CA PHE A 3 -25.66 23.33 -7.46
C PHE A 3 -25.16 22.74 -8.76
N THR A 4 -23.90 22.32 -8.77
CA THR A 4 -23.30 21.56 -9.87
C THR A 4 -23.06 20.14 -9.39
N PHE A 5 -23.63 19.17 -10.09
CA PHE A 5 -23.36 17.75 -9.89
C PHE A 5 -22.49 17.22 -11.03
N LYS A 6 -21.49 16.41 -10.71
CA LYS A 6 -20.68 15.68 -11.70
C LYS A 6 -20.86 14.18 -11.46
N ILE A 7 -21.20 13.45 -12.52
CA ILE A 7 -21.28 11.99 -12.52
C ILE A 7 -20.07 11.49 -13.32
N GLY A 8 -19.37 10.49 -12.80
CA GLY A 8 -18.24 9.85 -13.46
C GLY A 8 -18.23 8.35 -13.18
N ASN A 9 -17.63 7.59 -14.10
CA ASN A 9 -17.41 6.15 -13.96
C ASN A 9 -15.90 5.91 -13.83
N LEU A 10 -15.49 5.09 -12.87
CA LEU A 10 -14.11 4.68 -12.66
C LEU A 10 -14.11 3.18 -12.33
N VAL A 11 -13.13 2.42 -12.84
CA VAL A 11 -12.93 1.03 -12.40
C VAL A 11 -12.07 0.98 -11.14
N THR A 12 -12.15 -0.11 -10.38
CA THR A 12 -11.65 -0.18 -8.99
C THR A 12 -10.13 -0.09 -8.82
N GLN A 13 -9.35 -0.33 -9.89
CA GLN A 13 -7.87 -0.41 -9.85
C GLN A 13 -7.15 0.87 -10.31
N TYR A 14 -7.86 2.00 -10.35
CA TYR A 14 -7.26 3.28 -10.73
C TYR A 14 -6.98 4.16 -9.51
N GLY A 15 -5.78 4.76 -9.48
CA GLY A 15 -5.35 5.64 -8.39
C GLY A 15 -5.04 4.88 -7.11
N THR A 16 -5.15 5.56 -5.95
CA THR A 16 -5.02 4.92 -4.64
C THR A 16 -6.23 4.02 -4.39
N HIS A 17 -6.01 2.72 -4.29
CA HIS A 17 -7.06 1.70 -4.15
C HIS A 17 -6.63 0.57 -3.21
N ILE A 18 -7.54 -0.39 -2.98
CA ILE A 18 -7.33 -1.58 -2.16
C ILE A 18 -7.57 -2.81 -3.03
N ASP A 19 -6.65 -3.77 -2.97
CA ASP A 19 -6.81 -5.09 -3.58
C ASP A 19 -7.37 -6.08 -2.55
N ALA A 20 -8.63 -6.49 -2.75
CA ALA A 20 -9.23 -7.60 -2.01
C ALA A 20 -8.62 -8.97 -2.44
N PRO A 21 -8.62 -10.01 -1.58
CA PRO A 21 -8.01 -11.32 -1.88
C PRO A 21 -8.42 -11.94 -3.22
N ILE A 22 -9.68 -11.75 -3.62
CA ILE A 22 -10.21 -12.29 -4.88
C ILE A 22 -9.51 -11.78 -6.14
N HIS A 23 -8.76 -10.68 -6.07
CA HIS A 23 -7.98 -10.18 -7.21
C HIS A 23 -6.90 -11.18 -7.67
N PHE A 24 -6.41 -12.03 -6.79
CA PHE A 24 -5.30 -12.95 -7.08
C PHE A 24 -5.62 -14.42 -6.83
N VAL A 25 -6.63 -14.73 -6.00
CA VAL A 25 -7.00 -16.11 -5.66
C VAL A 25 -8.51 -16.28 -5.86
N GLU A 26 -8.88 -17.16 -6.81
CA GLU A 26 -10.28 -17.47 -7.08
C GLU A 26 -11.01 -17.99 -5.83
N ASN A 27 -12.31 -17.68 -5.73
CA ASN A 27 -13.19 -18.11 -4.62
C ASN A 27 -12.74 -17.64 -3.23
N THR A 28 -12.08 -16.48 -3.15
CA THR A 28 -11.76 -15.81 -1.89
C THR A 28 -12.57 -14.51 -1.72
N ARG A 29 -12.34 -13.79 -0.62
CA ARG A 29 -13.18 -12.64 -0.22
C ARG A 29 -13.16 -11.49 -1.23
N TYR A 30 -14.34 -10.96 -1.52
CA TYR A 30 -14.58 -9.69 -2.20
C TYR A 30 -14.35 -8.49 -1.25
N LEU A 31 -14.20 -7.30 -1.82
CA LEU A 31 -13.97 -6.06 -1.06
C LEU A 31 -15.09 -5.77 -0.03
N HIS A 32 -16.35 -6.07 -0.36
CA HIS A 32 -17.49 -5.83 0.53
C HIS A 32 -17.60 -6.85 1.67
N GLU A 33 -16.75 -7.89 1.67
CA GLU A 33 -16.66 -8.91 2.72
C GLU A 33 -15.48 -8.65 3.68
N ILE A 34 -14.81 -7.50 3.54
CA ILE A 34 -13.77 -7.05 4.47
C ILE A 34 -14.44 -6.28 5.60
N GLU A 35 -14.20 -6.70 6.83
CA GLU A 35 -14.79 -6.09 8.01
C GLU A 35 -14.17 -4.72 8.32
N LEU A 36 -14.94 -3.83 8.97
CA LEU A 36 -14.45 -2.48 9.33
C LEU A 36 -13.18 -2.52 10.19
N THR A 37 -13.03 -3.54 11.04
CA THR A 37 -11.85 -3.73 11.88
C THR A 37 -10.60 -4.05 11.08
N GLU A 38 -10.73 -4.61 9.88
CA GLU A 38 -9.61 -4.90 8.98
C GLU A 38 -9.14 -3.65 8.21
N LEU A 39 -9.90 -2.56 8.25
CA LEU A 39 -9.58 -1.28 7.60
C LEU A 39 -8.80 -0.32 8.51
N ALA A 40 -8.60 -0.67 9.78
CA ALA A 40 -7.87 0.13 10.76
C ALA A 40 -6.80 -0.73 11.43
N LEU A 41 -5.59 -0.66 10.90
CA LEU A 41 -4.45 -1.49 11.31
C LEU A 41 -3.30 -0.62 11.84
N PRO A 42 -2.47 -1.13 12.76
CA PRO A 42 -1.16 -0.55 13.03
C PRO A 42 -0.37 -0.40 11.73
N LEU A 43 0.39 0.69 11.59
CA LEU A 43 1.20 0.97 10.42
C LEU A 43 2.69 0.94 10.78
N ILE A 44 3.46 0.17 10.04
CA ILE A 44 4.93 0.27 9.98
C ILE A 44 5.32 0.77 8.60
N VAL A 45 6.25 1.73 8.57
CA VAL A 45 6.82 2.25 7.33
C VAL A 45 8.26 1.80 7.23
N LEU A 46 8.55 1.03 6.19
CA LEU A 46 9.91 0.66 5.81
C LEU A 46 10.42 1.70 4.80
N ASP A 47 11.32 2.58 5.26
CA ASP A 47 11.87 3.64 4.42
C ASP A 47 13.10 3.15 3.66
N PHE A 48 12.95 3.02 2.34
CA PHE A 48 14.00 2.68 1.39
C PHE A 48 14.05 3.70 0.25
N SER A 49 13.67 4.95 0.54
CA SER A 49 13.61 6.01 -0.47
C SER A 49 14.99 6.36 -1.05
N ASP A 50 16.05 6.27 -0.25
CA ASP A 50 17.43 6.51 -0.70
C ASP A 50 17.97 5.40 -1.61
N GLU A 51 17.60 4.14 -1.35
CA GLU A 51 17.94 2.99 -2.18
C GLU A 51 17.22 3.07 -3.52
N VAL A 52 15.90 3.32 -3.50
CA VAL A 52 15.09 3.46 -4.72
C VAL A 52 15.54 4.66 -5.56
N ALA A 53 16.01 5.74 -4.93
CA ALA A 53 16.55 6.89 -5.65
C ALA A 53 17.85 6.56 -6.42
N LYS A 54 18.62 5.56 -5.97
CA LYS A 54 19.86 5.10 -6.63
C LYS A 54 19.58 4.01 -7.66
N ASP A 55 18.58 3.17 -7.40
CA ASP A 55 18.17 2.05 -8.25
C ASP A 55 16.64 1.96 -8.32
N ALA A 56 16.08 2.34 -9.47
CA ALA A 56 14.66 2.30 -9.72
C ALA A 56 14.08 0.87 -9.68
N ASP A 57 14.92 -0.15 -9.88
CA ASP A 57 14.54 -1.56 -9.86
C ASP A 57 14.81 -2.20 -8.48
N PHE A 58 15.03 -1.40 -7.42
CA PHE A 58 15.28 -1.90 -6.07
C PHE A 58 14.21 -2.89 -5.59
N ILE A 59 14.67 -4.04 -5.09
CA ILE A 59 13.81 -5.10 -4.58
C ILE A 59 13.94 -5.18 -3.05
N LEU A 60 12.82 -4.98 -2.35
CA LEU A 60 12.74 -5.27 -0.91
C LEU A 60 12.86 -6.79 -0.69
N THR A 61 13.76 -7.20 0.20
CA THR A 61 14.05 -8.63 0.46
C THR A 61 13.75 -8.99 1.91
N GLN A 62 13.70 -10.29 2.21
CA GLN A 62 13.57 -10.78 3.59
C GLN A 62 14.72 -10.30 4.49
N ASN A 63 15.93 -10.13 3.95
CA ASN A 63 17.09 -9.64 4.71
C ASN A 63 16.89 -8.19 5.15
N HIS A 64 16.31 -7.34 4.30
CA HIS A 64 15.97 -5.95 4.65
C HIS A 64 14.97 -5.91 5.82
N ILE A 65 13.96 -6.78 5.79
CA ILE A 65 12.97 -6.90 6.87
C ILE A 65 13.64 -7.38 8.16
N ALA A 66 14.48 -8.43 8.09
CA ALA A 66 15.17 -8.96 9.26
C ALA A 66 16.13 -7.93 9.91
N GLN A 67 16.80 -7.10 9.11
CA GLN A 67 17.63 -6.00 9.62
C GLN A 67 16.78 -4.94 10.31
N TRP A 68 15.67 -4.55 9.69
CA TRP A 68 14.74 -3.59 10.30
C TRP A 68 14.19 -4.11 11.63
N GLU A 69 13.78 -5.39 11.70
CA GLU A 69 13.29 -6.02 12.93
C GLU A 69 14.36 -6.14 14.03
N ALA A 70 15.63 -6.33 13.65
CA ALA A 70 16.73 -6.36 14.61
C ALA A 70 16.95 -5.01 15.30
N GLU A 71 16.61 -3.92 14.63
CA GLU A 71 16.76 -2.54 15.14
C GLU A 71 15.50 -2.03 15.86
N HIS A 72 14.31 -2.36 15.34
CA HIS A 72 13.04 -1.77 15.77
C HIS A 72 12.13 -2.73 16.54
N GLY A 73 12.49 -4.01 16.60
CA GLY A 73 11.65 -5.08 17.13
C GLY A 73 10.84 -5.80 16.04
N LYS A 74 10.27 -6.95 16.38
CA LYS A 74 9.49 -7.75 15.44
C LYS A 74 8.23 -7.01 14.98
N ILE A 75 7.86 -7.24 13.72
CA ILE A 75 6.59 -6.78 13.17
C ILE A 75 5.49 -7.70 13.72
N GLU A 76 4.58 -7.11 14.49
CA GLU A 76 3.49 -7.86 15.09
C GLU A 76 2.45 -8.28 14.04
N PRO A 77 1.82 -9.47 14.19
CA PRO A 77 0.75 -9.92 13.31
C PRO A 77 -0.40 -8.89 13.22
N GLY A 78 -0.96 -8.71 12.02
CA GLY A 78 -2.03 -7.74 11.78
C GLY A 78 -1.54 -6.30 11.57
N THR A 79 -0.23 -6.08 11.47
CA THR A 79 0.34 -4.78 11.10
C THR A 79 0.32 -4.59 9.59
N PHE A 80 -0.16 -3.44 9.13
CA PHE A 80 0.00 -3.01 7.75
C PHE A 80 1.42 -2.46 7.56
N VAL A 81 2.16 -3.02 6.61
CA VAL A 81 3.55 -2.61 6.32
C VAL A 81 3.57 -1.88 4.98
N ALA A 82 4.01 -0.63 5.00
CA ALA A 82 4.16 0.18 3.80
C ALA A 82 5.64 0.33 3.43
N LEU A 83 5.98 0.04 2.18
CA LEU A 83 7.27 0.40 1.60
C LEU A 83 7.23 1.87 1.17
N ARG A 84 8.00 2.71 1.85
CA ARG A 84 8.22 4.10 1.43
C ARG A 84 9.40 4.15 0.46
N SER A 85 9.09 4.44 -0.79
CA SER A 85 10.05 4.63 -1.89
C SER A 85 10.14 6.07 -2.39
N ASP A 86 9.30 6.96 -1.85
CA ASP A 86 9.08 8.34 -2.36
C ASP A 86 8.64 8.41 -3.85
N TRP A 87 8.25 7.29 -4.46
CA TRP A 87 7.87 7.22 -5.87
C TRP A 87 6.66 8.08 -6.23
N SER A 88 5.76 8.33 -5.27
CA SER A 88 4.60 9.22 -5.44
C SER A 88 5.00 10.65 -5.86
N LYS A 89 6.23 11.08 -5.57
CA LYS A 89 6.76 12.39 -5.99
C LYS A 89 7.04 12.48 -7.50
N THR A 90 7.10 11.36 -8.22
CA THR A 90 7.30 11.34 -9.67
C THR A 90 6.03 11.71 -10.44
N LEU A 91 4.85 11.37 -9.92
CA LEU A 91 3.56 11.72 -10.51
C LEU A 91 3.31 13.23 -10.56
N ALA A 92 3.88 13.98 -9.61
CA ALA A 92 3.74 15.44 -9.55
C ALA A 92 4.67 16.20 -10.51
N ARG A 93 5.51 15.52 -11.29
CA ARG A 93 6.47 16.13 -12.25
C ARG A 93 5.99 16.13 -13.70
N HIS A 94 4.77 15.69 -13.96
CA HIS A 94 4.11 15.71 -15.27
C HIS A 94 2.82 16.54 -15.19
#